data_AF-B0DZC5-F1
#
_entry.id   AF-B0DZC5-F1
#
_cell.length_a   1.000
_cell.length_b   1.000
_cell.length_c   1.000
_cell.angle_alpha   90.00
_cell.angle_beta   90.00
_cell.angle_gamma   90.00
#
_symmetry.space_group_name_H-M   'P 1'
#
loop_
_entity.id
_entity.type
_entity.pdbx_description
1 polymer ?
#
loop_
_entity_poly.entity_id
_entity_poly.type
_entity_poly.pdbx_seq_one_letter_code
_entity_poly.pdbx_strand_id
1 'polypeptide(L)'
;LKNVSLPRECLPRFLAIASLNTLANRETCGLLLGKDKGHRYSVTTLLIPKQHATSDTCTMDEEELVMQFTEERSLITLGWIHTHPSQSCFMSSVDLHTHSGFQRMLPESFAVVCAPNSNPNFGIFRLTDPPGLTTVLECTVKEAFHPHPDLPIYTDADKGHVQMKDSSLEIVDLR
;
A
#
# COMPACT_ATOMS: atom_id res chain seq x y z
N LEU A 1 -17.36 -0.65 -6.20
CA LEU A 1 -16.25 0.16 -5.66
C LEU A 1 -16.22 1.49 -6.37
N LYS A 2 -16.07 2.57 -5.62
CA LYS A 2 -15.81 3.89 -6.18
C LYS A 2 -14.43 3.92 -6.84
N ASN A 3 -14.29 4.64 -7.94
CA ASN A 3 -13.00 4.76 -8.61
C ASN A 3 -11.99 5.47 -7.69
N VAL A 4 -10.71 5.15 -7.84
CA VAL A 4 -9.58 5.79 -7.15
C VAL A 4 -8.58 6.26 -8.19
N SER A 5 -8.13 7.52 -8.09
CA SER A 5 -7.11 8.07 -8.99
C SER A 5 -5.76 8.07 -8.29
N LEU A 6 -4.79 7.38 -8.88
CA LEU A 6 -3.40 7.35 -8.40
C LEU A 6 -2.52 8.18 -9.35
N PRO A 7 -1.84 9.24 -8.87
CA PRO A 7 -0.85 9.95 -9.67
C PRO A 7 0.22 9.03 -10.25
N ARG A 8 0.46 9.07 -11.57
CA ARG A 8 1.53 8.28 -12.22
C ARG A 8 2.91 8.58 -11.65
N GLU A 9 3.14 9.84 -11.25
CA GLU A 9 4.39 10.26 -10.61
C GLU A 9 4.64 9.62 -9.24
N CYS A 10 3.64 8.96 -8.63
CA CYS A 10 3.78 8.31 -7.32
C CYS A 10 4.86 7.23 -7.32
N LEU A 11 4.88 6.36 -8.34
CA LEU A 11 5.85 5.25 -8.41
C LEU A 11 7.31 5.74 -8.50
N PRO A 12 7.70 6.55 -9.50
CA PRO A 12 9.09 6.98 -9.62
C PRO A 12 9.54 7.86 -8.45
N ARG A 13 8.65 8.67 -7.86
CA ARG A 13 9.00 9.52 -6.71
C ARG A 13 9.16 8.71 -5.44
N PHE A 14 8.29 7.72 -5.20
CA PHE A 14 8.43 6.81 -4.07
C PHE A 14 9.74 6.01 -4.17
N LEU A 15 10.04 5.44 -5.34
CA LEU A 15 11.29 4.70 -5.57
C LEU A 15 12.54 5.57 -5.37
N ALA A 16 12.50 6.84 -5.76
CA ALA A 16 13.60 7.77 -5.50
C ALA A 16 13.84 7.98 -3.98
N ILE A 17 12.76 8.14 -3.20
CA ILE A 17 12.82 8.31 -1.74
C ILE A 17 13.30 7.03 -1.04
N ALA A 18 12.85 5.87 -1.52
CA ALA A 18 13.19 4.55 -0.98
C ALA A 18 14.56 4.03 -1.44
N SER A 19 15.26 4.75 -2.33
CA SER A 19 16.46 4.26 -3.03
C SER A 19 17.58 3.80 -2.10
N LEU A 20 17.89 4.56 -1.04
CA LEU A 20 18.94 4.21 -0.08
C LEU A 20 18.60 2.92 0.69
N ASN A 21 17.36 2.77 1.14
CA ASN A 21 16.91 1.55 1.82
C ASN A 21 16.89 0.37 0.85
N THR A 22 16.43 0.58 -0.37
CA THR A 22 16.40 -0.45 -1.42
C THR A 22 17.80 -0.98 -1.72
N LEU A 23 18.79 -0.09 -1.84
CA LEU A 23 20.21 -0.47 -2.01
C LEU A 23 20.76 -1.23 -0.81
N ALA A 24 20.28 -0.95 0.40
CA ALA A 24 20.62 -1.67 1.62
C ALA A 24 19.80 -2.95 1.84
N ASN A 25 19.01 -3.39 0.84
CA ASN A 25 18.07 -4.52 0.94
C ASN A 25 17.12 -4.38 2.13
N ARG A 26 16.55 -3.18 2.30
CA ARG A 26 15.52 -2.88 3.31
C ARG A 26 14.27 -2.37 2.62
N GLU A 27 13.12 -2.86 3.06
CA GLU A 27 11.84 -2.34 2.60
C GLU A 27 11.67 -0.87 3.03
N THR A 28 10.77 -0.18 2.35
CA THR A 28 10.28 1.14 2.74
C THR A 28 8.80 1.16 2.43
N CYS A 29 8.00 1.77 3.29
CA CYS A 29 6.56 1.90 3.14
C CYS A 29 6.12 3.36 3.21
N GLY A 30 4.98 3.65 2.59
CA GLY A 30 4.35 4.96 2.57
C GLY A 30 2.83 4.85 2.46
N LEU A 31 2.13 5.88 2.89
CA LEU A 31 0.68 5.96 2.85
C LEU A 31 0.21 6.83 1.68
N LEU A 32 -0.81 6.33 0.98
CA LEU A 32 -1.45 7.01 -0.14
C LEU A 32 -2.68 7.73 0.39
N LEU A 33 -2.50 9.02 0.69
CA LEU A 33 -3.52 9.86 1.29
C LEU A 33 -4.23 10.69 0.22
N GLY A 34 -5.52 10.96 0.44
CA GLY A 34 -6.31 11.63 -0.57
C GLY A 34 -7.62 12.22 -0.08
N LYS A 35 -8.46 12.61 -1.04
CA LYS A 35 -9.75 13.25 -0.77
C LYS A 35 -10.89 12.55 -1.50
N ASP A 36 -12.05 12.58 -0.88
CA ASP A 36 -13.32 12.24 -1.51
C ASP A 36 -13.79 13.40 -2.42
N LYS A 37 -14.10 13.12 -3.69
CA LYS A 37 -14.65 14.06 -4.67
C LYS A 37 -16.10 13.74 -5.06
N GLY A 38 -16.86 13.09 -4.17
CA GLY A 38 -18.22 12.60 -4.36
C GLY A 38 -18.28 11.30 -5.16
N HIS A 39 -17.88 11.33 -6.44
CA HIS A 39 -17.99 10.18 -7.35
C HIS A 39 -16.67 9.38 -7.51
N ARG A 40 -15.56 9.89 -6.98
CA ARG A 40 -14.23 9.27 -7.07
C ARG A 40 -13.36 9.68 -5.88
N TYR A 41 -12.43 8.82 -5.47
CA TYR A 41 -11.32 9.18 -4.59
C TYR A 41 -10.11 9.62 -5.42
N SER A 42 -9.36 10.59 -4.92
CA SER A 42 -8.10 11.02 -5.55
C SER A 42 -6.99 10.99 -4.53
N VAL A 43 -5.96 10.21 -4.79
CA VAL A 43 -4.69 10.31 -4.06
C VAL A 43 -4.08 11.67 -4.41
N THR A 44 -3.70 12.41 -3.38
CA THR A 44 -3.11 13.75 -3.50
C THR A 44 -1.79 13.89 -2.76
N THR A 45 -1.56 13.04 -1.76
CA THR A 45 -0.40 13.12 -0.88
C THR A 45 0.18 11.73 -0.66
N LEU A 46 1.47 11.56 -0.88
CA LEU A 46 2.23 10.39 -0.45
C LEU A 46 3.00 10.78 0.82
N LEU A 47 2.62 10.14 1.92
CA LEU A 47 3.24 10.32 3.24
C LEU A 47 4.23 9.19 3.48
N ILE A 48 5.48 9.53 3.82
CA ILE A 48 6.49 8.58 4.27
C ILE A 48 6.57 8.71 5.80
N PRO A 49 5.96 7.79 6.56
CA PRO A 49 5.97 7.88 8.01
C PRO A 49 7.35 7.49 8.55
N LYS A 50 7.60 7.82 9.83
CA LYS A 50 8.64 7.12 10.59
C LYS A 50 8.36 5.62 10.55
N GLN A 51 9.41 4.85 10.38
CA GLN A 51 9.29 3.41 10.15
C GLN A 51 10.61 2.72 10.43
N HIS A 52 10.51 1.45 10.81
CA HIS A 52 11.63 0.53 10.84
C HIS A 52 11.35 -0.65 9.90
N ALA A 53 12.38 -1.06 9.17
CA ALA A 53 12.26 -2.09 8.15
C ALA A 53 13.40 -3.10 8.20
N THR A 54 13.06 -4.33 7.82
CA THR A 54 13.99 -5.43 7.52
C THR A 54 14.04 -5.65 6.00
N SER A 55 14.60 -6.77 5.53
CA SER A 55 14.56 -7.16 4.12
C SER A 55 13.19 -7.58 3.61
N ASP A 56 12.27 -7.92 4.52
CA ASP A 56 11.00 -8.57 4.19
C ASP A 56 9.81 -7.97 4.96
N THR A 57 10.03 -6.91 5.74
CA THR A 57 8.97 -6.21 6.49
C THR A 57 9.25 -4.72 6.61
N CYS A 58 8.18 -3.91 6.66
CA CYS A 58 8.18 -2.50 7.04
C CYS A 58 7.07 -2.23 8.05
N THR A 59 7.42 -1.67 9.21
CA THR A 59 6.47 -1.31 10.25
C THR A 59 6.50 0.20 10.46
N MET A 60 5.32 0.81 10.48
CA MET A 60 5.14 2.22 10.77
C MET A 60 5.33 2.48 12.27
N ASP A 61 6.10 3.53 12.59
CA ASP A 61 6.27 4.04 13.94
C ASP A 61 5.42 5.31 14.13
N GLU A 62 5.12 5.66 15.38
CA GLU A 62 4.43 6.90 15.74
C GLU A 62 3.11 7.12 14.97
N GLU A 63 2.22 6.11 14.94
CA GLU A 63 0.94 6.15 14.21
C GLU A 63 0.05 7.34 14.61
N GLU A 64 0.20 7.84 15.83
CA GLU A 64 -0.49 9.04 16.34
C GLU A 64 -0.16 10.30 15.53
N LEU A 65 1.10 10.46 15.08
CA LEU A 65 1.49 11.59 14.23
C LEU A 65 0.83 11.50 12.84
N VAL A 66 0.71 10.29 12.31
CA VAL A 66 0.01 10.04 11.04
C VAL A 66 -1.46 10.37 11.20
N MET A 67 -2.09 9.92 12.28
CA MET A 67 -3.49 10.21 12.59
C MET A 67 -3.72 11.73 12.67
N GLN A 68 -2.92 12.44 13.49
CA GLN A 68 -3.00 13.90 13.62
C GLN A 68 -2.84 14.60 12.26
N PHE A 69 -1.83 14.22 11.47
CA PHE A 69 -1.59 14.79 10.14
C PHE A 69 -2.79 14.59 9.20
N THR A 70 -3.39 13.40 9.19
CA THR A 70 -4.56 13.10 8.35
C THR A 70 -5.80 13.87 8.79
N GLU A 71 -6.05 14.00 10.10
CA GLU A 71 -7.20 14.72 10.65
C GLU A 71 -7.12 16.22 10.37
N GLU A 72 -5.98 16.86 10.69
CA GLU A 72 -5.77 18.30 10.49
C GLU A 72 -5.94 18.72 9.02
N ARG A 73 -5.59 17.82 8.09
CA ARG A 73 -5.70 18.07 6.64
C ARG A 73 -6.96 17.49 6.01
N SER A 74 -7.80 16.81 6.80
CA SER A 74 -8.98 16.07 6.34
C SER A 74 -8.65 15.14 5.16
N LEU A 75 -7.58 14.37 5.31
CA LEU A 75 -7.13 13.37 4.34
C LEU A 75 -7.63 11.98 4.73
N ILE A 76 -7.98 11.19 3.72
CA ILE A 76 -8.40 9.80 3.86
C ILE A 76 -7.23 8.90 3.46
N THR A 77 -6.95 7.87 4.23
CA THR A 77 -6.00 6.81 3.84
C THR A 77 -6.65 5.92 2.79
N LEU A 78 -6.24 6.10 1.53
CA LEU A 78 -6.81 5.38 0.38
C LEU A 78 -6.06 4.10 0.07
N GLY A 79 -4.88 3.90 0.64
CA GLY A 79 -4.02 2.76 0.37
C GLY A 79 -2.62 2.99 0.89
N TRP A 80 -1.72 2.10 0.52
CA TRP A 80 -0.32 2.16 0.91
C TRP A 80 0.57 1.64 -0.22
N ILE A 81 1.85 1.98 -0.15
CA ILE A 81 2.88 1.60 -1.11
C ILE A 81 4.12 1.13 -0.38
N HIS A 82 4.74 0.04 -0.82
CA HIS A 82 6.01 -0.43 -0.26
C HIS A 82 6.96 -1.00 -1.32
N THR A 83 8.23 -1.17 -0.95
CA THR A 83 9.23 -1.80 -1.82
C THR A 83 9.47 -3.26 -1.45
N HIS A 84 9.65 -4.10 -2.47
CA HIS A 84 10.33 -5.39 -2.41
C HIS A 84 11.72 -5.21 -3.04
N PRO A 85 12.79 -5.00 -2.26
CA PRO A 85 14.11 -4.68 -2.82
C PRO A 85 14.69 -5.79 -3.69
N SER A 86 14.48 -7.05 -3.32
CA SER A 86 15.04 -8.22 -4.02
C SER A 86 13.98 -9.23 -4.47
N GLN A 87 12.78 -9.17 -3.89
CA GLN A 87 11.71 -10.11 -4.13
C GLN A 87 10.93 -9.75 -5.42
N SER A 88 10.14 -10.72 -5.90
CA SER A 88 9.22 -10.49 -7.02
C SER A 88 8.04 -9.60 -6.63
N CYS A 89 7.26 -9.16 -7.60
CA CYS A 89 6.08 -8.33 -7.37
C CYS A 89 4.85 -9.18 -7.00
N PHE A 90 4.56 -9.34 -5.71
CA PHE A 90 3.40 -10.07 -5.19
C PHE A 90 3.01 -9.54 -3.80
N MET A 91 1.87 -9.96 -3.26
CA MET A 91 1.48 -9.69 -1.88
C MET A 91 1.97 -10.83 -0.98
N SER A 92 2.90 -10.54 -0.07
CA SER A 92 3.37 -11.49 0.95
C SER A 92 2.29 -11.77 2.01
N SER A 93 2.49 -12.80 2.83
CA SER A 93 1.60 -13.07 3.98
C SER A 93 1.42 -11.83 4.87
N VAL A 94 2.52 -11.13 5.18
CA VAL A 94 2.51 -9.91 5.98
C VAL A 94 1.72 -8.81 5.27
N ASP A 95 1.90 -8.64 3.95
CA ASP A 95 1.18 -7.64 3.18
C ASP A 95 -0.32 -7.89 3.15
N LEU A 96 -0.73 -9.16 3.02
CA LEU A 96 -2.14 -9.54 3.05
C LEU A 96 -2.78 -9.18 4.38
N HIS A 97 -2.12 -9.52 5.49
CA HIS A 97 -2.59 -9.19 6.85
C HIS A 97 -2.67 -7.68 7.08
N THR A 98 -1.61 -6.94 6.74
CA THR A 98 -1.59 -5.47 6.80
C THR A 98 -2.71 -4.86 5.95
N HIS A 99 -2.85 -5.30 4.70
CA HIS A 99 -3.83 -4.74 3.79
C HIS A 99 -5.27 -5.08 4.18
N SER A 100 -5.52 -6.21 4.85
CA SER A 100 -6.84 -6.59 5.34
C SER A 100 -7.45 -5.54 6.28
N GLY A 101 -6.64 -4.93 7.15
CA GLY A 101 -7.06 -3.84 8.02
C GLY A 101 -7.48 -2.60 7.23
N PHE A 102 -6.65 -2.17 6.28
CA PHE A 102 -6.98 -1.03 5.42
C PHE A 102 -8.25 -1.27 4.59
N GLN A 103 -8.40 -2.45 3.97
CA GLN A 103 -9.55 -2.76 3.15
C GLN A 103 -10.83 -2.97 3.96
N ARG A 104 -10.73 -3.45 5.21
CA ARG A 104 -11.86 -3.51 6.14
C ARG A 104 -12.39 -2.11 6.49
N MET A 105 -11.50 -1.14 6.65
CA MET A 105 -11.87 0.25 6.96
C MET A 105 -12.37 1.01 5.73
N LEU A 106 -11.80 0.75 4.55
CA LEU A 106 -12.20 1.35 3.29
C LEU A 106 -12.22 0.28 2.18
N PRO A 107 -13.40 -0.14 1.68
CA PRO A 107 -13.50 -1.19 0.66
C PRO A 107 -12.71 -0.88 -0.63
N GLU A 108 -12.53 0.40 -0.96
CA GLU A 108 -11.73 0.89 -2.09
C GLU A 108 -10.21 0.89 -1.84
N SER A 109 -9.75 0.53 -0.63
CA SER A 109 -8.32 0.52 -0.33
C SER A 109 -7.54 -0.39 -1.28
N PHE A 110 -6.29 -0.05 -1.54
CA PHE A 110 -5.38 -0.81 -2.38
C PHE A 110 -3.95 -0.77 -1.84
N ALA A 111 -3.14 -1.76 -2.23
CA ALA A 111 -1.72 -1.85 -1.91
C ALA A 111 -0.92 -1.72 -3.21
N VAL A 112 0.19 -0.98 -3.16
CA VAL A 112 1.13 -0.89 -4.29
C VAL A 112 2.44 -1.52 -3.88
N VAL A 113 2.86 -2.55 -4.62
CA VAL A 113 4.15 -3.21 -4.40
C VAL A 113 5.11 -2.73 -5.48
N CYS A 114 6.26 -2.19 -5.09
CA CYS A 114 7.33 -1.78 -6.00
C CYS A 114 8.48 -2.78 -5.93
N ALA A 115 8.71 -3.54 -7.01
CA ALA A 115 9.76 -4.54 -7.10
C ALA A 115 10.79 -4.13 -8.18
N PRO A 116 11.68 -3.15 -7.91
CA PRO A 116 12.50 -2.48 -8.94
C PRO A 116 13.42 -3.40 -9.73
N ASN A 117 13.79 -4.55 -9.17
CA ASN A 117 14.66 -5.55 -9.80
C ASN A 117 13.91 -6.72 -10.46
N SER A 118 12.58 -6.65 -10.52
CA SER A 118 11.70 -7.71 -11.01
C SER A 118 10.87 -7.28 -12.22
N ASN A 119 10.27 -8.24 -12.91
CA ASN A 119 9.28 -7.99 -13.96
C ASN A 119 7.99 -8.78 -13.65
N PRO A 120 6.84 -8.11 -13.41
CA PRO A 120 6.65 -6.66 -13.43
C PRO A 120 7.40 -5.94 -12.29
N ASN A 121 7.74 -4.68 -12.52
CA ASN A 121 8.51 -3.87 -11.57
C ASN A 121 7.63 -3.16 -10.53
N PHE A 122 6.31 -3.21 -10.69
CA PHE A 122 5.34 -2.86 -9.66
C PHE A 122 4.01 -3.58 -9.91
N GLY A 123 3.15 -3.57 -8.90
CA GLY A 123 1.79 -4.11 -8.98
C GLY A 123 0.87 -3.34 -8.05
N ILE A 124 -0.42 -3.27 -8.40
CA ILE A 124 -1.45 -2.59 -7.61
C ILE A 124 -2.50 -3.64 -7.27
N PHE A 125 -2.64 -3.96 -6.00
CA PHE A 125 -3.40 -5.10 -5.52
C PHE A 125 -4.52 -4.71 -4.55
N ARG A 126 -5.49 -5.60 -4.41
CA ARG A 126 -6.49 -5.61 -3.35
C ARG A 126 -6.80 -7.04 -2.94
N LEU A 127 -7.34 -7.24 -1.74
CA LEU A 127 -7.96 -8.52 -1.39
C LEU A 127 -9.24 -8.71 -2.19
N THR A 128 -9.50 -9.94 -2.62
CA THR A 128 -10.83 -10.30 -3.13
C THR A 128 -11.84 -10.21 -1.98
N ASP A 129 -13.06 -9.81 -2.28
CA ASP A 129 -14.07 -9.56 -1.26
C ASP A 129 -15.45 -9.88 -1.82
N PRO A 130 -15.94 -11.13 -1.67
CA PRO A 130 -15.27 -12.32 -1.11
C PRO A 130 -14.29 -13.02 -2.10
N PRO A 131 -13.50 -14.04 -1.69
CA PRO A 131 -13.35 -14.60 -0.33
C PRO A 131 -12.16 -14.07 0.49
N GLY A 132 -11.18 -13.42 -0.13
CA GLY A 132 -9.87 -13.16 0.45
C GLY A 132 -9.87 -12.32 1.72
N LEU A 133 -10.66 -11.24 1.76
CA LEU A 133 -10.75 -10.36 2.93
C LEU A 133 -11.20 -11.14 4.18
N THR A 134 -12.23 -11.98 4.05
CA THR A 134 -12.71 -12.81 5.15
C THR A 134 -11.67 -13.85 5.53
N THR A 135 -11.05 -14.52 4.56
CA THR A 135 -10.02 -15.55 4.81
C THR A 135 -8.84 -15.00 5.62
N VAL A 136 -8.35 -13.80 5.29
CA VAL A 136 -7.21 -13.20 6.00
C VAL A 136 -7.62 -12.73 7.40
N LEU A 137 -8.80 -12.12 7.55
CA LEU A 137 -9.26 -11.63 8.86
C LEU A 137 -9.61 -12.74 9.86
N GLU A 138 -10.02 -13.91 9.38
CA GLU A 138 -10.27 -15.09 10.21
C GLU A 138 -9.01 -15.93 10.46
N CYS A 139 -7.87 -15.58 9.83
CA CYS A 139 -6.63 -16.31 10.01
C CYS A 139 -6.04 -16.08 11.41
N THR A 140 -5.77 -17.17 12.14
CA THR A 140 -5.25 -17.13 13.52
C THR A 140 -3.78 -17.58 13.64
N VAL A 141 -3.13 -17.88 12.52
CA VAL A 141 -1.73 -18.32 12.45
C VAL A 141 -0.81 -17.21 13.00
N LYS A 142 0.21 -17.57 13.78
CA LYS A 142 1.04 -16.59 14.53
C LYS A 142 2.37 -16.29 13.86
N GLU A 143 2.84 -17.19 13.00
CA GLU A 143 4.03 -17.01 12.19
C GLU A 143 3.81 -15.86 11.20
N ALA A 144 4.77 -14.93 11.09
CA ALA A 144 4.64 -13.78 10.18
C ALA A 144 4.45 -14.20 8.71
N PHE A 145 5.20 -15.22 8.29
CA PHE A 145 5.12 -15.79 6.95
C PHE A 145 4.50 -17.19 7.01
N HIS A 146 3.30 -17.32 6.47
CA HIS A 146 2.60 -18.59 6.36
C HIS A 146 1.75 -18.64 5.09
N PRO A 147 1.50 -19.84 4.54
CA PRO A 147 0.60 -19.99 3.41
C PRO A 147 -0.86 -19.75 3.83
N HIS A 148 -1.64 -19.19 2.92
CA HIS A 148 -3.11 -19.16 3.02
C HIS A 148 -3.72 -20.29 2.17
N PRO A 149 -4.99 -20.67 2.39
CA PRO A 149 -5.67 -21.66 1.56
C PRO A 149 -5.60 -21.32 0.07
N ASP A 150 -5.61 -22.36 -0.78
CA ASP A 150 -5.59 -22.22 -2.24
C ASP A 150 -6.94 -21.68 -2.76
N LEU A 151 -7.11 -20.37 -2.59
CA LEU A 151 -8.25 -19.55 -2.95
C LEU A 151 -7.73 -18.28 -3.64
N PRO A 152 -8.56 -17.59 -4.43
CA PRO A 152 -8.16 -16.30 -5.00
C PRO A 152 -8.13 -15.23 -3.90
N ILE A 153 -7.07 -15.16 -3.09
CA ILE A 153 -6.99 -14.28 -1.90
C ILE A 153 -6.89 -12.80 -2.29
N TYR A 154 -6.13 -12.49 -3.34
CA TYR A 154 -5.94 -11.12 -3.81
C TYR A 154 -5.97 -11.06 -5.33
N THR A 155 -6.17 -9.86 -5.86
CA THR A 155 -6.26 -9.60 -7.31
C THR A 155 -5.69 -8.22 -7.64
N ASP A 156 -5.41 -8.00 -8.92
CA ASP A 156 -5.05 -6.69 -9.47
C ASP A 156 -6.21 -5.67 -9.25
N ALA A 157 -5.88 -4.51 -8.69
CA ALA A 157 -6.82 -3.41 -8.47
C ALA A 157 -6.83 -2.39 -9.62
N ASP A 158 -5.76 -2.33 -10.41
CA ASP A 158 -5.61 -1.44 -11.57
C ASP A 158 -6.36 -1.90 -12.83
N LYS A 159 -6.71 -3.20 -12.88
CA LYS A 159 -7.71 -3.74 -13.81
C LYS A 159 -9.16 -3.47 -13.36
N GLY A 160 -9.33 -2.85 -12.19
CA GLY A 160 -10.62 -2.59 -11.55
C GLY A 160 -10.85 -1.11 -11.27
N HIS A 161 -10.95 -0.75 -9.99
CA HIS A 161 -11.37 0.58 -9.53
C HIS A 161 -10.22 1.59 -9.42
N VAL A 162 -8.95 1.14 -9.42
CA VAL A 162 -7.79 2.04 -9.34
C VAL A 162 -7.35 2.42 -10.75
N GLN A 163 -7.21 3.72 -11.00
CA GLN A 163 -6.78 4.25 -12.29
C GLN A 163 -5.59 5.18 -12.10
N MET A 164 -4.47 4.83 -12.73
CA MET A 164 -3.32 5.72 -12.78
C MET A 164 -3.57 6.89 -13.74
N LYS A 165 -3.35 8.12 -13.28
CA LYS A 165 -3.58 9.35 -14.07
C LYS A 165 -2.45 10.36 -13.87
N ASP A 166 -2.30 11.26 -14.82
CA ASP A 166 -1.43 12.42 -14.68
C ASP A 166 -2.12 13.47 -13.81
N SER A 167 -1.57 13.69 -12.62
CA SER A 167 -2.09 14.62 -11.62
C SER A 167 -1.00 14.90 -10.59
N SER A 168 -1.07 16.06 -9.93
CA SER A 168 -0.09 16.47 -8.92
C SER A 168 -0.11 15.57 -7.69
N LEU A 169 1.07 15.27 -7.17
CA LEU A 169 1.29 14.57 -5.91
C LEU A 169 2.15 15.41 -4.95
N GLU A 170 1.65 15.68 -3.76
CA GLU A 170 2.43 16.20 -2.64
C GLU A 170 3.22 15.05 -1.99
N ILE A 171 4.48 15.28 -1.64
CA ILE A 171 5.28 14.34 -0.84
C ILE A 171 5.49 14.96 0.53
N VAL A 172 5.22 14.17 1.56
CA VAL A 172 5.52 14.53 2.95
C VAL A 172 6.34 13.41 3.55
N ASP A 173 7.52 13.75 4.07
CA ASP A 173 8.44 12.79 4.67
C ASP A 173 8.61 13.13 6.14
N LEU A 174 8.21 12.21 7.03
CA LEU A 174 8.21 12.37 8.49
C LEU A 174 9.34 11.60 9.16
N ARG A 175 10.18 10.90 8.39
CA ARG A 175 11.28 10.05 8.91
C ARG A 175 12.28 10.82 9.77
#